data_AF-A0A9P9TE32-F1
#
_entry.id   AF-A0A9P9TE32-F1
#
_cell.length_a   1.000
_cell.length_b   1.000
_cell.length_c   1.000
_cell.angle_alpha   90.00
_cell.angle_beta   90.00
_cell.angle_gamma   90.00
#
_symmetry.space_group_name_H-M   'P 1'
#
loop_
_entity.id
_entity.type
_entity.pdbx_description
1 polymer ?
#
loop_
_entity_poly.entity_id
_entity_poly.type
_entity_poly.pdbx_seq_one_letter_code
_entity_poly.pdbx_strand_id
1 'polypeptide(L)'
;MEDDRAATNLGPEVDEGVAEEPVVAPKQPRRRFVGRKTAEKGGDQPVDSNANIEDSSAIQVAQPRRTARALNALPDSILHDQEINNAIALLPPNYNFEIHKCIHRIRTSGAKSIALQLPEGLLLFATTISDILTRFCPGITTLIMGDVTYGACCIDDYTARALGCDLLIHYAHSCLIPVAVTKIATLYIFVSISIDTQHLINTITENFPTGRTIALVGTIQFNATIHGIVPILRREGYNALVPQIAPLSKGEVLGCTSPSMAIKPGQLNAKGKEEEVPDLILYLGDGRFHLESAMIANPSLPAYRYDPYSRRLTHETYEHDSLYDLRRTAILTARKARTWGIILGSLGRQGNPHTLTLIENELERQGIKCINLLMSEIFPGKLAMMLDVEAWVQIACPRLSIDWGYAFPRPLLSPYEALVALGVRDAPWLEEEGMQKQVENKERRNLYPMDFYAKEGLGRTTIERVQAAEVGVKG
;
A
#
# COMPACT_ATOMS: atom_id res chain seq x y z
N MET A 1 12.62 36.46 18.65
CA MET A 1 12.15 35.19 18.02
C MET A 1 12.34 33.98 18.93
N GLU A 2 13.38 33.92 19.77
CA GLU A 2 13.47 32.94 20.86
C GLU A 2 12.75 33.40 22.14
N ASP A 3 12.76 34.70 22.45
CA ASP A 3 12.05 35.24 23.61
C ASP A 3 10.51 35.24 23.47
N ASP A 4 9.99 35.22 22.23
CA ASP A 4 8.54 35.09 21.95
C ASP A 4 8.03 33.65 22.13
N ARG A 5 8.92 32.65 22.12
CA ARG A 5 8.56 31.24 22.35
C ARG A 5 8.38 30.91 23.84
N ALA A 6 8.94 31.71 24.75
CA ALA A 6 8.76 31.52 26.18
C ALA A 6 7.40 32.04 26.70
N ALA A 7 6.77 32.97 25.97
CA ALA A 7 5.53 33.64 26.40
C ALA A 7 4.23 32.87 26.10
N THR A 8 4.28 31.71 25.45
CA THR A 8 3.07 30.94 25.03
C THR A 8 3.01 29.52 25.59
N ASN A 9 3.82 29.23 26.62
CA ASN A 9 3.81 27.93 27.29
C ASN A 9 2.73 27.88 28.39
N LEU A 10 1.46 27.77 27.98
CA LEU A 10 0.34 27.46 28.87
C LEU A 10 -0.02 25.98 28.73
N GLY A 11 0.83 25.12 29.28
CA GLY A 11 0.43 23.75 29.63
C GLY A 11 -0.47 23.77 30.87
N PRO A 12 -1.42 22.83 31.01
CA PRO A 12 -2.25 22.77 32.21
C PRO A 12 -1.40 22.48 33.45
N GLU A 13 -1.66 23.22 34.55
CA GLU A 13 -1.07 22.92 35.85
C GLU A 13 -1.55 21.55 36.34
N VAL A 14 -0.62 20.78 36.89
CA VAL A 14 -0.87 19.43 37.41
C VAL A 14 -1.49 19.57 38.79
N ASP A 15 -2.78 19.28 38.92
CA ASP A 15 -3.48 19.23 40.20
C ASP A 15 -3.09 17.93 40.93
N GLU A 16 -2.49 18.07 42.12
CA GLU A 16 -2.13 16.97 43.00
C GLU A 16 -3.39 16.40 43.67
N GLY A 17 -4.00 15.40 43.03
CA GLY A 17 -5.17 14.74 43.61
C GLY A 17 -5.77 13.61 42.78
N VAL A 18 -5.01 12.56 42.47
CA VAL A 18 -5.56 11.35 41.84
C VAL A 18 -5.93 10.33 42.92
N ALA A 19 -7.23 10.14 43.11
CA ALA A 19 -7.79 9.04 43.90
C ALA A 19 -7.64 7.70 43.16
N GLU A 20 -7.32 6.64 43.90
CA GLU A 20 -7.09 5.27 43.42
C GLU A 20 -8.30 4.70 42.65
N GLU A 21 -8.06 4.15 41.45
CA GLU A 21 -9.05 3.33 40.72
C GLU A 21 -9.06 1.87 41.24
N PRO A 22 -10.24 1.22 41.33
CA PRO A 22 -10.34 -0.12 41.89
C PRO A 22 -9.92 -1.23 40.90
N VAL A 23 -9.26 -2.25 41.46
CA VAL A 23 -8.78 -3.46 40.79
C VAL A 23 -9.92 -4.28 40.18
N VAL A 24 -9.89 -4.48 38.86
CA VAL A 24 -10.84 -5.35 38.13
C VAL A 24 -10.34 -6.80 38.11
N ALA A 25 -11.15 -7.71 38.67
CA ALA A 25 -10.87 -9.15 38.72
C ALA A 25 -10.98 -9.85 37.34
N PRO A 26 -10.15 -10.88 37.04
CA PRO A 26 -10.09 -11.50 35.72
C PRO A 26 -11.23 -12.49 35.49
N LYS A 27 -11.97 -12.34 34.37
CA LYS A 27 -12.98 -13.32 33.92
C LYS A 27 -12.36 -14.35 32.97
N GLN A 28 -12.58 -15.63 33.27
CA GLN A 28 -12.13 -16.77 32.46
C GLN A 28 -12.89 -16.89 31.11
N PRO A 29 -12.21 -17.32 30.03
CA PRO A 29 -12.81 -17.45 28.70
C PRO A 29 -13.68 -18.73 28.56
N ARG A 30 -14.89 -18.57 28.01
CA ARG A 30 -15.82 -19.68 27.73
C ARG A 30 -15.43 -20.46 26.46
N ARG A 31 -15.56 -21.79 26.53
CA ARG A 31 -15.22 -22.77 25.49
C ARG A 31 -16.07 -22.62 24.21
N ARG A 32 -15.40 -22.76 23.06
CA ARG A 32 -15.95 -22.68 21.69
C ARG A 32 -16.64 -24.01 21.33
N PHE A 33 -17.92 -23.95 20.97
CA PHE A 33 -18.72 -25.10 20.52
C PHE A 33 -18.43 -25.42 19.05
N VAL A 34 -18.13 -26.69 18.73
CA VAL A 34 -17.83 -27.19 17.38
C VAL A 34 -19.06 -27.92 16.85
N GLY A 35 -19.71 -27.37 15.82
CA GLY A 35 -20.86 -27.98 15.17
C GLY A 35 -20.46 -28.94 14.04
N ARG A 36 -20.85 -30.21 14.18
CA ARG A 36 -20.62 -31.33 13.25
C ARG A 36 -21.79 -31.44 12.24
N LYS A 37 -21.46 -31.76 10.99
CA LYS A 37 -22.39 -32.06 9.88
C LYS A 37 -23.10 -33.42 10.04
N THR A 38 -24.42 -33.45 9.77
CA THR A 38 -25.24 -34.61 9.28
C THR A 38 -26.57 -34.01 8.78
N ALA A 39 -26.94 -34.01 7.49
CA ALA A 39 -27.42 -35.06 6.57
C ALA A 39 -28.85 -35.59 6.87
N GLU A 40 -29.74 -35.24 5.93
CA GLU A 40 -30.87 -36.00 5.33
C GLU A 40 -32.22 -36.33 6.02
N LYS A 41 -33.29 -36.09 5.22
CA LYS A 41 -34.66 -36.68 5.16
C LYS A 41 -35.62 -36.34 6.32
N GLY A 42 -36.91 -36.06 6.15
CA GLY A 42 -37.87 -36.17 5.04
C GLY A 42 -39.24 -36.54 5.65
N GLY A 43 -40.36 -36.00 5.16
CA GLY A 43 -41.71 -36.58 5.38
C GLY A 43 -42.82 -35.65 5.89
N ASP A 44 -43.91 -35.65 5.13
CA ASP A 44 -45.20 -34.94 5.28
C ASP A 44 -46.10 -35.40 6.45
N GLN A 45 -46.79 -34.41 7.08
CA GLN A 45 -48.20 -34.34 7.57
C GLN A 45 -48.80 -35.41 8.53
N PRO A 46 -49.96 -35.18 9.21
CA PRO A 46 -50.86 -34.00 9.25
C PRO A 46 -51.19 -33.48 10.67
N VAL A 47 -51.95 -32.38 10.65
CA VAL A 47 -52.56 -31.59 11.74
C VAL A 47 -53.51 -32.41 12.60
N ASP A 48 -53.52 -32.16 13.91
CA ASP A 48 -54.74 -32.34 14.71
C ASP A 48 -55.04 -31.09 15.57
N SER A 49 -56.34 -30.90 15.72
CA SER A 49 -57.10 -29.73 16.11
C SER A 49 -57.42 -29.68 17.61
N ASN A 50 -57.38 -28.47 18.17
CA ASN A 50 -57.80 -28.05 19.53
C ASN A 50 -56.77 -28.17 20.68
N ALA A 51 -55.99 -27.11 20.86
CA ALA A 51 -55.68 -26.58 22.19
C ALA A 51 -55.49 -25.06 22.14
N ASN A 52 -56.22 -24.36 23.01
CA ASN A 52 -56.39 -22.91 23.18
C ASN A 52 -55.07 -22.15 23.45
N ILE A 53 -54.86 -20.96 22.84
CA ILE A 53 -54.93 -19.60 23.46
C ILE A 53 -54.19 -19.59 24.81
N GLU A 54 -53.02 -18.99 25.01
CA GLU A 54 -52.56 -17.62 24.73
C GLU A 54 -51.05 -17.62 25.08
N ASP A 55 -50.14 -17.19 24.18
CA ASP A 55 -49.05 -16.31 24.60
C ASP A 55 -48.27 -15.71 23.42
N SER A 56 -47.90 -14.45 23.63
CA SER A 56 -47.34 -13.51 22.68
C SER A 56 -46.04 -14.00 22.02
N SER A 57 -46.08 -14.22 20.70
CA SER A 57 -44.87 -14.25 19.88
C SER A 57 -45.01 -13.25 18.73
N ALA A 58 -44.56 -12.03 18.98
CA ALA A 58 -44.29 -11.07 17.92
C ALA A 58 -43.27 -11.71 16.96
N ILE A 59 -43.75 -12.09 15.78
CA ILE A 59 -42.92 -12.50 14.65
C ILE A 59 -42.01 -11.31 14.31
N GLN A 60 -40.76 -11.35 14.79
CA GLN A 60 -39.71 -10.52 14.22
C GLN A 60 -39.46 -11.02 12.81
N VAL A 61 -40.12 -10.37 11.84
CA VAL A 61 -39.78 -10.49 10.43
C VAL A 61 -38.32 -10.06 10.31
N ALA A 62 -37.42 -11.03 10.21
CA ALA A 62 -36.01 -10.79 9.97
C ALA A 62 -35.90 -9.92 8.72
N GLN A 63 -35.42 -8.69 8.86
CA GLN A 63 -35.25 -7.82 7.71
C GLN A 63 -34.33 -8.52 6.70
N PRO A 64 -34.71 -8.56 5.41
CA PRO A 64 -33.91 -9.22 4.40
C PRO A 64 -32.54 -8.55 4.38
N ARG A 65 -31.49 -9.34 4.61
CA ARG A 65 -30.09 -8.92 4.45
C ARG A 65 -29.95 -8.34 3.04
N ARG A 66 -29.86 -7.01 2.95
CA ARG A 66 -29.56 -6.32 1.69
C ARG A 66 -28.30 -6.93 1.11
N THR A 67 -28.37 -7.39 -0.13
CA THR A 67 -27.21 -7.90 -0.85
C THR A 67 -26.15 -6.80 -0.90
N ALA A 68 -24.85 -7.15 -0.80
CA ALA A 68 -23.75 -6.17 -0.78
C ALA A 68 -23.75 -5.21 -1.99
N ARG A 69 -24.45 -5.55 -3.08
CA ARG A 69 -24.72 -4.67 -4.23
C ARG A 69 -25.66 -3.50 -3.91
N ALA A 70 -26.69 -3.70 -3.09
CA ALA A 70 -27.64 -2.65 -2.74
C ALA A 70 -27.07 -1.61 -1.76
N LEU A 71 -26.02 -1.95 -1.01
CA LEU A 71 -25.32 -1.03 -0.09
C LEU A 71 -24.33 -0.09 -0.81
N ASN A 72 -23.97 -0.40 -2.06
CA ASN A 72 -23.04 0.41 -2.87
C ASN A 72 -23.76 1.20 -3.98
N ALA A 73 -25.07 1.06 -4.11
CA ALA A 73 -25.84 1.84 -5.08
C ALA A 73 -26.01 3.27 -4.53
N LEU A 74 -25.45 4.25 -5.24
CA LEU A 74 -25.64 5.65 -4.91
C LEU A 74 -27.14 6.01 -5.07
N PRO A 75 -27.77 6.63 -4.06
CA PRO A 75 -29.14 7.10 -4.18
C PRO A 75 -29.30 8.11 -5.32
N ASP A 76 -30.40 8.03 -6.06
CA ASP A 76 -30.71 9.00 -7.12
C ASP A 76 -30.78 10.43 -6.59
N SER A 77 -31.19 10.60 -5.33
CA SER A 77 -31.23 11.89 -4.62
C SER A 77 -29.85 12.51 -4.37
N ILE A 78 -28.77 11.76 -4.53
CA ILE A 78 -27.40 12.30 -4.48
C ILE A 78 -26.86 12.40 -5.91
N LEU A 79 -27.04 11.36 -6.73
CA LEU A 79 -26.46 11.28 -8.07
C LEU A 79 -27.01 12.36 -9.02
N HIS A 80 -28.31 12.64 -8.96
CA HIS A 80 -29.00 13.58 -9.85
C HIS A 80 -29.30 14.93 -9.19
N ASP A 81 -28.72 15.21 -8.03
CA ASP A 81 -28.88 16.50 -7.35
C ASP A 81 -28.10 17.59 -8.11
N GLN A 82 -28.83 18.61 -8.60
CA GLN A 82 -28.25 19.67 -9.41
C GLN A 82 -27.25 20.53 -8.64
N GLU A 83 -27.47 20.78 -7.35
CA GLU A 83 -26.55 21.59 -6.56
C GLU A 83 -25.24 20.84 -6.28
N ILE A 84 -25.34 19.56 -5.94
CA ILE A 84 -24.17 18.68 -5.76
C ILE A 84 -23.36 18.65 -7.06
N ASN A 85 -24.01 18.43 -8.20
CA ASN A 85 -23.34 18.35 -9.49
C ASN A 85 -22.70 19.69 -9.91
N ASN A 86 -23.36 20.83 -9.65
CA ASN A 86 -22.80 22.16 -9.90
C ASN A 86 -21.56 22.43 -9.03
N ALA A 87 -21.57 21.99 -7.78
CA ALA A 87 -20.42 22.16 -6.89
C ALA A 87 -19.25 21.24 -7.27
N ILE A 88 -19.53 20.00 -7.67
CA ILE A 88 -18.52 19.06 -8.20
C ILE A 88 -17.87 19.61 -9.48
N ALA A 89 -18.61 20.34 -10.31
CA ALA A 89 -18.08 20.95 -11.54
C ALA A 89 -16.98 22.01 -11.30
N LEU A 90 -16.75 22.44 -10.05
CA LEU A 90 -15.61 23.28 -9.67
C LEU A 90 -14.29 22.50 -9.60
N LEU A 91 -14.37 21.17 -9.45
CA LEU A 91 -13.21 20.27 -9.50
C LEU A 91 -12.87 19.95 -10.96
N PRO A 92 -11.60 19.63 -11.27
CA PRO A 92 -11.19 19.35 -12.64
C PRO A 92 -11.94 18.13 -13.20
N PRO A 93 -12.61 18.26 -14.36
CA PRO A 93 -13.55 17.25 -14.86
C PRO A 93 -12.89 15.94 -15.27
N ASN A 94 -11.57 15.95 -15.51
CA ASN A 94 -10.81 14.77 -15.83
C ASN A 94 -10.38 13.96 -14.59
N TYR A 95 -10.57 14.46 -13.37
CA TYR A 95 -10.28 13.74 -12.13
C TYR A 95 -11.57 13.31 -11.43
N ASN A 96 -11.73 12.01 -11.20
CA ASN A 96 -12.91 11.50 -10.51
C ASN A 96 -12.68 11.39 -8.99
N PHE A 97 -13.00 12.43 -8.24
CA PHE A 97 -12.94 12.44 -6.78
C PHE A 97 -14.07 11.65 -6.09
N GLU A 98 -14.99 11.02 -6.84
CA GLU A 98 -16.11 10.22 -6.33
C GLU A 98 -16.91 10.95 -5.21
N ILE A 99 -17.12 12.27 -5.34
CA ILE A 99 -17.74 13.09 -4.30
C ILE A 99 -19.13 12.59 -3.89
N HIS A 100 -19.95 12.11 -4.84
CA HIS A 100 -21.25 11.50 -4.53
C HIS A 100 -21.12 10.33 -3.55
N LYS A 101 -20.09 9.50 -3.69
CA LYS A 101 -19.81 8.38 -2.78
C LYS A 101 -19.33 8.88 -1.43
N CYS A 102 -18.52 9.93 -1.37
CA CYS A 102 -18.12 10.55 -0.11
C CYS A 102 -19.35 11.06 0.66
N ILE A 103 -20.23 11.83 0.00
CA ILE A 103 -21.48 12.34 0.60
C ILE A 103 -22.37 11.19 1.09
N HIS A 104 -22.59 10.18 0.24
CA HIS A 104 -23.39 9.03 0.60
C HIS A 104 -22.82 8.28 1.82
N ARG A 105 -21.50 8.07 1.84
CA ARG A 105 -20.83 7.38 2.95
C ARG A 105 -20.97 8.15 4.26
N ILE A 106 -20.71 9.46 4.24
CA ILE A 106 -20.83 10.33 5.42
C ILE A 106 -22.28 10.31 5.96
N ARG A 107 -23.26 10.50 5.08
CA ARG A 107 -24.69 10.54 5.47
C ARG A 107 -25.16 9.20 6.05
N THR A 108 -24.73 8.09 5.48
CA THR A 108 -25.16 6.74 5.92
C THR A 108 -24.44 6.25 7.17
N SER A 109 -23.18 6.64 7.39
CA SER A 109 -22.45 6.28 8.60
C SER A 109 -22.80 7.17 9.80
N GLY A 110 -23.40 8.34 9.56
CA GLY A 110 -23.66 9.34 10.61
C GLY A 110 -22.39 9.99 11.16
N ALA A 111 -21.28 9.92 10.42
CA ALA A 111 -19.99 10.48 10.82
C ALA A 111 -20.09 12.02 10.93
N LYS A 112 -19.40 12.59 11.93
CA LYS A 112 -19.44 14.02 12.25
C LYS A 112 -18.09 14.70 12.05
N SER A 113 -16.98 14.04 12.38
CA SER A 113 -15.63 14.58 12.17
C SER A 113 -14.91 13.78 11.06
N ILE A 114 -14.59 14.45 9.94
CA ILE A 114 -14.09 13.81 8.72
C ILE A 114 -12.66 14.25 8.42
N ALA A 115 -11.70 13.33 8.54
CA ALA A 115 -10.33 13.56 8.11
C ALA A 115 -10.20 13.41 6.58
N LEU A 116 -9.56 14.37 5.93
CA LEU A 116 -9.27 14.36 4.50
C LEU A 116 -7.76 14.25 4.31
N GLN A 117 -7.30 13.13 3.76
CA GLN A 117 -5.89 12.92 3.44
C GLN A 117 -5.70 12.84 1.92
N LEU A 118 -4.86 13.71 1.39
CA LEU A 118 -4.56 13.82 -0.03
C LEU A 118 -3.04 13.83 -0.25
N PRO A 119 -2.52 13.27 -1.34
CA PRO A 119 -1.14 13.53 -1.76
C PRO A 119 -0.97 15.00 -2.15
N GLU A 120 0.27 15.46 -2.17
CA GLU A 120 0.66 16.86 -2.42
C GLU A 120 0.07 17.39 -3.74
N GLY A 121 0.10 16.57 -4.79
CA GLY A 121 -0.43 16.93 -6.11
C GLY A 121 -1.95 17.15 -6.17
N LEU A 122 -2.69 16.71 -5.14
CA LEU A 122 -4.15 16.91 -5.04
C LEU A 122 -4.54 17.81 -3.87
N LEU A 123 -3.59 18.22 -3.02
CA LEU A 123 -3.87 19.05 -1.85
C LEU A 123 -4.49 20.42 -2.23
N LEU A 124 -4.20 20.92 -3.44
CA LEU A 124 -4.81 22.13 -3.97
C LEU A 124 -6.35 22.07 -4.11
N PHE A 125 -6.94 20.87 -4.11
CA PHE A 125 -8.38 20.65 -4.16
C PHE A 125 -9.00 20.42 -2.78
N ALA A 126 -8.20 20.31 -1.73
CA ALA A 126 -8.65 19.86 -0.41
C ALA A 126 -9.68 20.82 0.22
N THR A 127 -9.49 22.14 0.06
CA THR A 127 -10.43 23.15 0.58
C THR A 127 -11.76 23.11 -0.16
N THR A 128 -11.74 23.02 -1.49
CA THR A 128 -12.96 22.87 -2.30
C THR A 128 -13.72 21.59 -1.94
N ILE A 129 -13.01 20.46 -1.80
CA ILE A 129 -13.63 19.19 -1.37
C ILE A 129 -14.23 19.35 0.03
N SER A 130 -13.50 19.96 0.96
CA SER A 130 -13.97 20.23 2.32
C SER A 130 -15.26 21.06 2.34
N ASP A 131 -15.33 22.14 1.54
CA ASP A 131 -16.51 23.01 1.44
C ASP A 131 -17.70 22.26 0.85
N ILE A 132 -17.49 21.46 -0.20
CA ILE A 132 -18.54 20.64 -0.81
C ILE A 132 -19.10 19.65 0.22
N LEU A 133 -18.24 18.90 0.92
CA LEU A 133 -18.68 17.93 1.90
C LEU A 133 -19.43 18.60 3.06
N THR A 134 -18.93 19.72 3.58
CA THR A 134 -19.59 20.45 4.67
C THR A 134 -20.95 21.01 4.25
N ARG A 135 -21.05 21.52 3.02
CA ARG A 135 -22.33 22.04 2.47
C ARG A 135 -23.37 20.94 2.33
N PHE A 136 -23.00 19.76 1.81
CA PHE A 136 -23.97 18.70 1.50
C PHE A 136 -24.08 17.63 2.60
N CYS A 137 -23.32 17.72 3.67
CA CYS A 137 -23.45 16.89 4.87
C CYS A 137 -23.59 17.79 6.10
N PRO A 138 -24.79 18.35 6.37
CA PRO A 138 -24.95 19.32 7.45
C PRO A 138 -24.60 18.72 8.82
N GLY A 139 -23.89 19.51 9.63
CA GLY A 139 -23.46 19.13 10.97
C GLY A 139 -22.23 18.22 11.00
N ILE A 140 -21.44 18.18 9.92
CA ILE A 140 -20.08 17.65 9.97
C ILE A 140 -19.04 18.78 10.13
N THR A 141 -17.86 18.40 10.57
CA THR A 141 -16.62 19.16 10.42
C THR A 141 -15.63 18.34 9.60
N THR A 142 -14.79 19.03 8.85
CA THR A 142 -13.70 18.43 8.07
C THR A 142 -12.36 18.85 8.66
N LEU A 143 -11.39 17.94 8.62
CA LEU A 143 -10.01 18.18 9.00
C LEU A 143 -9.11 17.79 7.82
N ILE A 144 -8.47 18.77 7.20
CA ILE A 144 -7.50 18.51 6.13
C ILE A 144 -6.17 18.13 6.77
N MET A 145 -5.67 16.93 6.44
CA MET A 145 -4.37 16.45 6.91
C MET A 145 -3.27 17.08 6.04
N GLY A 146 -2.47 17.96 6.65
CA GLY A 146 -1.43 18.74 5.95
C GLY A 146 -0.07 18.06 5.85
N ASP A 147 0.12 16.93 6.52
CA ASP A 147 1.38 16.16 6.46
C ASP A 147 1.51 15.40 5.14
N VAL A 148 2.76 15.11 4.78
CA VAL A 148 3.12 14.50 3.50
C VAL A 148 2.47 13.13 3.30
N THR A 149 1.99 12.85 2.09
CA THR A 149 1.34 11.57 1.75
C THR A 149 1.86 11.03 0.42
N TYR A 150 3.01 10.35 0.48
CA TYR A 150 3.68 9.79 -0.69
C TYR A 150 2.97 8.62 -1.39
N GLY A 151 2.07 7.91 -0.70
CA GLY A 151 1.53 6.66 -1.24
C GLY A 151 0.49 5.97 -0.37
N ALA A 152 0.00 4.83 -0.86
CA ALA A 152 -0.98 3.98 -0.18
C ALA A 152 -0.55 3.49 1.22
N CYS A 153 0.77 3.39 1.45
CA CYS A 153 1.34 3.00 2.73
C CYS A 153 1.33 4.13 3.77
N CYS A 154 1.12 5.38 3.35
CA CYS A 154 1.10 6.57 4.22
C CYS A 154 -0.28 6.88 4.78
N ILE A 155 -1.25 5.95 4.72
CA ILE A 155 -2.54 6.16 5.37
C ILE A 155 -2.35 6.48 6.85
N ASP A 156 -2.83 7.65 7.28
CA ASP A 156 -2.62 8.15 8.63
C ASP A 156 -3.89 8.03 9.49
N ASP A 157 -4.28 6.78 9.72
CA ASP A 157 -5.41 6.46 10.58
C ASP A 157 -5.12 6.65 12.07
N TYR A 158 -3.83 6.69 12.45
CA TYR A 158 -3.45 6.91 13.83
C TYR A 158 -3.71 8.35 14.26
N THR A 159 -3.24 9.34 13.48
CA THR A 159 -3.47 10.76 13.77
C THR A 159 -4.95 11.11 13.66
N ALA A 160 -5.64 10.64 12.61
CA ALA A 160 -7.08 10.87 12.45
C ALA A 160 -7.88 10.37 13.66
N ARG A 161 -7.55 9.17 14.17
CA ARG A 161 -8.19 8.62 15.38
C ARG A 161 -7.82 9.41 16.63
N ALA A 162 -6.56 9.80 16.80
CA ALA A 162 -6.10 10.56 17.96
C ALA A 162 -6.80 11.93 18.07
N LEU A 163 -7.14 12.54 16.93
CA LEU A 163 -7.89 13.78 16.84
C LEU A 163 -9.41 13.60 16.92
N GLY A 164 -9.90 12.38 17.17
CA GLY A 164 -11.33 12.11 17.33
C GLY A 164 -12.13 12.18 16.03
N CYS A 165 -11.50 11.96 14.87
CA CYS A 165 -12.25 11.79 13.63
C CYS A 165 -13.03 10.47 13.62
N ASP A 166 -14.19 10.50 12.97
CA ASP A 166 -15.06 9.33 12.80
C ASP A 166 -14.76 8.57 11.50
N LEU A 167 -14.33 9.31 10.46
CA LEU A 167 -14.07 8.81 9.12
C LEU A 167 -12.82 9.47 8.53
N LEU A 168 -11.93 8.65 7.99
CA LEU A 168 -10.81 9.09 7.15
C LEU A 168 -11.15 8.84 5.68
N ILE A 169 -11.12 9.89 4.86
CA ILE A 169 -11.18 9.78 3.40
C ILE A 169 -9.76 9.94 2.85
N HIS A 170 -9.22 8.85 2.30
CA HIS A 170 -7.87 8.80 1.74
C HIS A 170 -7.95 8.80 0.21
N TYR A 171 -7.42 9.85 -0.41
CA TYR A 171 -7.48 10.05 -1.86
C TYR A 171 -6.24 9.53 -2.60
N ALA A 172 -6.42 9.27 -3.89
CA ALA A 172 -5.44 8.94 -4.93
C ALA A 172 -4.77 7.57 -4.87
N HIS A 173 -4.87 6.82 -3.77
CA HIS A 173 -4.14 5.57 -3.62
C HIS A 173 -5.05 4.35 -3.48
N SER A 174 -4.58 3.21 -3.99
CA SER A 174 -5.23 1.92 -3.78
C SER A 174 -5.18 1.48 -2.32
N CYS A 175 -6.05 0.55 -1.94
CA CYS A 175 -6.16 0.03 -0.57
C CYS A 175 -5.05 -0.99 -0.23
N LEU A 176 -3.78 -0.60 -0.42
CA LEU A 176 -2.62 -1.43 -0.07
C LEU A 176 -2.67 -1.88 1.39
N ILE A 177 -3.04 -0.96 2.28
CA ILE A 177 -3.38 -1.26 3.66
C ILE A 177 -4.86 -1.65 3.71
N PRO A 178 -5.21 -2.87 4.14
CA PRO A 178 -6.60 -3.26 4.27
C PRO A 178 -7.35 -2.44 5.32
N VAL A 179 -8.60 -2.06 5.04
CA VAL A 179 -9.47 -1.35 5.99
C VAL A 179 -9.67 -2.11 7.30
N ALA A 180 -9.52 -3.44 7.30
CA ALA A 180 -9.58 -4.24 8.53
C ALA A 180 -8.41 -3.97 9.51
N VAL A 181 -7.32 -3.37 9.00
CA VAL A 181 -6.12 -3.04 9.78
C VAL A 181 -6.19 -1.60 10.30
N THR A 182 -6.94 -0.72 9.63
CA THR A 182 -7.14 0.66 10.07
C THR A 182 -7.95 0.70 11.36
N LYS A 183 -7.64 1.64 12.25
CA LYS A 183 -8.28 1.78 13.57
C LYS A 183 -9.42 2.79 13.61
N ILE A 184 -9.75 3.34 12.44
CA ILE A 184 -10.85 4.26 12.16
C ILE A 184 -11.57 3.78 10.90
N ALA A 185 -12.84 4.15 10.72
CA ALA A 185 -13.50 3.94 9.45
C ALA A 185 -12.73 4.68 8.35
N THR A 186 -12.46 3.99 7.24
CA THR A 186 -11.67 4.53 6.14
C THR A 186 -12.42 4.37 4.83
N LEU A 187 -12.46 5.42 4.03
CA LEU A 187 -12.94 5.43 2.66
C LEU A 187 -11.77 5.74 1.71
N TYR A 188 -11.40 4.78 0.87
CA TYR A 188 -10.43 4.99 -0.20
C TYR A 188 -11.11 5.52 -1.46
N ILE A 189 -10.58 6.59 -2.02
CA ILE A 189 -10.95 7.16 -3.32
C ILE A 189 -9.73 7.11 -4.23
N PHE A 190 -9.76 6.35 -5.31
CA PHE A 190 -8.57 6.13 -6.14
C PHE A 190 -8.24 7.31 -7.05
N VAL A 191 -9.21 8.18 -7.32
CA VAL A 191 -9.09 9.32 -8.23
C VAL A 191 -8.67 8.87 -9.63
N SER A 192 -9.59 8.22 -10.36
CA SER A 192 -9.36 7.86 -11.76
C SER A 192 -9.19 9.13 -12.60
N ILE A 193 -8.19 9.13 -13.48
CA ILE A 193 -7.88 10.27 -14.37
C ILE A 193 -8.20 9.88 -15.81
N SER A 194 -9.08 10.66 -16.44
CA SER A 194 -9.44 10.53 -17.84
C SER A 194 -8.39 11.17 -18.73
N ILE A 195 -8.02 10.48 -19.82
CA ILE A 195 -7.00 10.93 -20.77
C ILE A 195 -7.47 10.72 -22.22
N ASP A 196 -6.72 11.28 -23.17
CA ASP A 196 -6.91 11.05 -24.59
C ASP A 196 -6.46 9.61 -24.98
N THR A 197 -7.42 8.69 -24.91
CA THR A 197 -7.21 7.26 -25.25
C THR A 197 -6.87 7.06 -26.71
N GLN A 198 -7.47 7.84 -27.61
CA GLN A 198 -7.22 7.72 -29.04
C GLN A 198 -5.78 8.11 -29.37
N HIS A 199 -5.28 9.19 -28.78
CA HIS A 199 -3.89 9.59 -28.96
C HIS A 199 -2.92 8.50 -28.46
N LEU A 200 -3.19 7.91 -27.28
CA LEU A 200 -2.39 6.80 -26.76
C LEU A 200 -2.35 5.61 -27.74
N ILE A 201 -3.52 5.20 -28.24
CA ILE A 201 -3.60 4.08 -29.20
C ILE A 201 -2.83 4.41 -30.48
N ASN A 202 -3.04 5.58 -31.07
CA ASN A 202 -2.33 6.02 -32.27
C ASN A 202 -0.80 6.02 -32.05
N THR A 203 -0.37 6.52 -30.89
CA THR A 203 1.04 6.55 -30.51
C THR A 203 1.63 5.14 -30.45
N ILE A 204 0.90 4.17 -29.88
CA ILE A 204 1.33 2.77 -29.84
C ILE A 204 1.41 2.20 -31.27
N THR A 205 0.37 2.41 -32.08
CA THR A 205 0.29 1.85 -33.43
C THR A 205 1.33 2.40 -34.40
N GLU A 206 1.73 3.65 -34.21
CA GLU A 206 2.75 4.30 -35.06
C GLU A 206 4.19 3.92 -34.66
N ASN A 207 4.43 3.55 -33.40
CA ASN A 207 5.78 3.33 -32.88
C ASN A 207 6.17 1.85 -32.73
N PHE A 208 5.21 0.93 -32.65
CA PHE A 208 5.47 -0.49 -32.45
C PHE A 208 4.90 -1.34 -33.57
N PRO A 209 5.65 -2.32 -34.12
CA PRO A 209 5.12 -3.22 -35.13
C PRO A 209 4.03 -4.13 -34.54
N THR A 210 3.08 -4.55 -35.37
CA THR A 210 2.05 -5.51 -34.97
C THR A 210 2.65 -6.87 -34.61
N GLY A 211 1.90 -7.67 -33.85
CA GLY A 211 2.36 -8.97 -33.32
C GLY A 211 3.16 -8.87 -32.03
N ARG A 212 3.56 -7.68 -31.59
CA ARG A 212 4.27 -7.46 -30.32
C ARG A 212 3.39 -7.77 -29.12
N THR A 213 3.98 -8.41 -28.12
CA THR A 213 3.41 -8.59 -26.78
C THR A 213 3.79 -7.41 -25.90
N ILE A 214 2.78 -6.60 -25.53
CA ILE A 214 2.98 -5.36 -24.77
C ILE A 214 2.47 -5.58 -23.33
N ALA A 215 3.36 -5.49 -22.35
CA ALA A 215 2.98 -5.47 -20.94
C ALA A 215 2.57 -4.04 -20.53
N LEU A 216 1.27 -3.82 -20.36
CA LEU A 216 0.70 -2.55 -19.95
C LEU A 216 0.71 -2.42 -18.43
N VAL A 217 1.42 -1.42 -17.93
CA VAL A 217 1.49 -1.09 -16.50
C VAL A 217 1.24 0.41 -16.28
N GLY A 218 0.92 0.81 -15.07
CA GLY A 218 0.68 2.20 -14.71
C GLY A 218 0.35 2.33 -13.24
N THR A 219 0.04 3.54 -12.81
CA THR A 219 -0.48 3.78 -11.46
C THR A 219 -1.99 3.55 -11.41
N ILE A 220 -2.55 3.49 -10.20
CA ILE A 220 -3.99 3.22 -10.01
C ILE A 220 -4.90 4.23 -10.74
N GLN A 221 -4.45 5.48 -10.89
CA GLN A 221 -5.24 6.56 -11.51
C GLN A 221 -5.53 6.30 -12.99
N PHE A 222 -4.67 5.55 -13.69
CA PHE A 222 -4.81 5.23 -15.11
C PHE A 222 -5.27 3.78 -15.36
N ASN A 223 -5.58 3.03 -14.30
CA ASN A 223 -5.89 1.61 -14.40
C ASN A 223 -7.13 1.35 -15.28
N ALA A 224 -8.18 2.17 -15.16
CA ALA A 224 -9.36 2.08 -16.01
C ALA A 224 -9.03 2.20 -17.50
N THR A 225 -8.15 3.15 -17.85
CA THR A 225 -7.67 3.36 -19.22
C THR A 225 -6.88 2.15 -19.72
N ILE A 226 -5.97 1.60 -18.91
CA ILE A 226 -5.19 0.40 -19.26
C ILE A 226 -6.14 -0.73 -19.66
N HIS A 227 -7.14 -1.04 -18.84
CA HIS A 227 -8.11 -2.11 -19.16
C HIS A 227 -8.99 -1.77 -20.35
N GLY A 228 -9.35 -0.49 -20.53
CA GLY A 228 -10.17 -0.03 -21.64
C GLY A 228 -9.51 -0.20 -23.01
N ILE A 229 -8.18 -0.03 -23.10
CA ILE A 229 -7.47 -0.12 -24.39
C ILE A 229 -7.06 -1.55 -24.78
N VAL A 230 -7.01 -2.51 -23.84
CA VAL A 230 -6.65 -3.92 -24.14
C VAL A 230 -7.44 -4.52 -25.31
N PRO A 231 -8.78 -4.49 -25.35
CA PRO A 231 -9.54 -5.05 -26.47
C PRO A 231 -9.32 -4.29 -27.78
N ILE A 232 -8.93 -3.02 -27.72
CA ILE A 232 -8.63 -2.21 -28.90
C ILE A 232 -7.27 -2.62 -29.47
N LEU A 233 -6.23 -2.66 -28.64
CA LEU A 233 -4.89 -3.09 -29.05
C LEU A 233 -4.87 -4.50 -29.62
N ARG A 234 -5.70 -5.41 -29.09
CA ARG A 234 -5.85 -6.76 -29.66
C ARG A 234 -6.45 -6.75 -31.07
N ARG A 235 -7.39 -5.84 -31.36
CA ARG A 235 -7.93 -5.67 -32.72
C ARG A 235 -6.92 -5.04 -33.67
N GLU A 236 -6.07 -4.15 -33.17
CA GLU A 236 -4.93 -3.56 -33.91
C GLU A 236 -3.76 -4.55 -34.10
N GLY A 237 -3.89 -5.81 -33.64
CA GLY A 237 -2.92 -6.87 -33.89
C GLY A 237 -1.80 -6.99 -32.85
N TYR A 238 -1.95 -6.38 -31.66
CA TYR A 238 -1.00 -6.55 -30.54
C TYR A 238 -1.47 -7.62 -29.55
N ASN A 239 -0.52 -8.28 -28.89
CA ASN A 239 -0.82 -9.08 -27.72
C ASN A 239 -0.72 -8.22 -26.45
N ALA A 240 -1.82 -7.58 -26.06
CA ALA A 240 -1.85 -6.78 -24.84
C ALA A 240 -1.99 -7.65 -23.58
N LEU A 241 -0.98 -7.58 -22.72
CA LEU A 241 -0.89 -8.24 -21.42
C LEU A 241 -0.96 -7.20 -20.29
N VAL A 242 -1.69 -7.51 -19.23
CA VAL A 242 -1.83 -6.64 -18.05
C VAL A 242 -1.37 -7.43 -16.81
N PRO A 243 -0.10 -7.31 -16.41
CA PRO A 243 0.49 -8.14 -15.36
C PRO A 243 -0.05 -7.76 -13.99
N GLN A 244 0.13 -8.64 -12.99
CA GLN A 244 -0.37 -8.39 -11.64
C GLN A 244 0.57 -8.95 -10.58
N ILE A 245 0.78 -8.18 -9.53
CA ILE A 245 1.38 -8.63 -8.28
C ILE A 245 0.40 -8.32 -7.13
N ALA A 246 -0.12 -9.35 -6.48
CA ALA A 246 -1.10 -9.17 -5.40
C ALA A 246 -0.42 -8.50 -4.19
N PRO A 247 -1.08 -7.55 -3.50
CA PRO A 247 -2.51 -7.23 -3.57
C PRO A 247 -2.89 -6.15 -4.61
N LEU A 248 -1.95 -5.66 -5.42
CA LEU A 248 -2.22 -4.62 -6.40
C LEU A 248 -3.19 -5.09 -7.49
N SER A 249 -3.89 -4.13 -8.07
CA SER A 249 -4.78 -4.36 -9.21
C SER A 249 -3.97 -4.82 -10.43
N LYS A 250 -4.61 -5.51 -11.37
CA LYS A 250 -3.97 -5.83 -12.66
C LYS A 250 -3.54 -4.53 -13.34
N GLY A 251 -2.28 -4.46 -13.76
CA GLY A 251 -1.67 -3.32 -14.44
C GLY A 251 -1.20 -2.23 -13.49
N GLU A 252 -1.45 -2.37 -12.19
CA GLU A 252 -0.97 -1.41 -11.19
C GLU A 252 0.44 -1.76 -10.73
N VAL A 253 1.31 -0.74 -10.69
CA VAL A 253 2.65 -0.81 -10.09
C VAL A 253 2.84 0.29 -9.06
N LEU A 254 3.61 -0.01 -8.02
CA LEU A 254 4.07 0.94 -7.01
C LEU A 254 5.59 1.15 -7.15
N GLY A 255 6.10 2.28 -6.67
CA GLY A 255 7.55 2.53 -6.67
C GLY A 255 8.36 1.48 -5.88
N CYS A 256 7.73 0.76 -4.97
CA CYS A 256 8.32 -0.31 -4.17
C CYS A 256 7.76 -1.71 -4.50
N THR A 257 6.82 -1.86 -5.45
CA THR A 257 6.21 -3.15 -5.75
C THR A 257 5.78 -3.26 -7.22
N SER A 258 6.41 -4.16 -7.97
CA SER A 258 6.14 -4.41 -9.39
C SER A 258 6.16 -5.90 -9.71
N PRO A 259 5.37 -6.36 -10.69
CA PRO A 259 5.40 -7.75 -11.14
C PRO A 259 6.72 -8.05 -11.86
N SER A 260 7.28 -9.23 -11.59
CA SER A 260 8.32 -9.82 -12.43
C SER A 260 7.65 -10.64 -13.54
N MET A 261 8.03 -10.37 -14.78
CA MET A 261 7.43 -10.94 -15.99
C MET A 261 8.27 -12.12 -16.50
N ALA A 262 7.70 -12.92 -17.40
CA ALA A 262 8.45 -14.02 -18.01
C ALA A 262 9.54 -13.46 -18.93
N ILE A 263 10.70 -14.09 -18.90
CA ILE A 263 11.87 -13.80 -19.72
C ILE A 263 11.93 -14.78 -20.91
N LYS A 264 11.39 -16.00 -20.75
CA LYS A 264 11.36 -17.04 -21.78
C LYS A 264 10.09 -17.90 -21.74
N PRO A 265 9.70 -18.49 -22.88
CA PRO A 265 8.56 -19.40 -22.95
C PRO A 265 8.70 -20.59 -21.99
N GLY A 266 7.58 -21.16 -21.55
CA GLY A 266 7.52 -22.28 -20.61
C GLY A 266 7.67 -21.90 -19.14
N GLN A 267 7.90 -20.62 -18.80
CA GLN A 267 7.95 -20.18 -17.40
C GLN A 267 6.55 -20.17 -16.78
N LEU A 268 6.41 -20.83 -15.62
CA LEU A 268 5.13 -20.93 -14.91
C LEU A 268 5.01 -19.85 -13.83
N ASN A 269 3.80 -19.32 -13.66
CA ASN A 269 3.46 -18.47 -12.53
C ASN A 269 3.22 -19.28 -11.25
N ALA A 270 2.95 -18.59 -10.15
CA ALA A 270 2.62 -19.21 -8.85
C ALA A 270 1.39 -20.14 -8.88
N LYS A 271 0.58 -20.11 -9.94
CA LYS A 271 -0.58 -21.00 -10.14
C LYS A 271 -0.28 -22.15 -11.11
N GLY A 272 0.99 -22.34 -11.50
CA GLY A 272 1.41 -23.38 -12.43
C GLY A 272 0.97 -23.15 -13.88
N LYS A 273 0.54 -21.93 -14.24
CA LYS A 273 0.17 -21.58 -15.61
C LYS A 273 1.35 -20.89 -16.29
N GLU A 274 1.61 -21.26 -17.54
CA GLU A 274 2.60 -20.58 -18.38
C GLU A 274 2.30 -19.08 -18.51
N GLU A 275 3.33 -18.28 -18.27
CA GLU A 275 3.34 -16.84 -18.44
C GLU A 275 3.81 -16.49 -19.85
N GLU A 276 3.06 -15.60 -20.50
CA GLU A 276 3.47 -15.03 -21.77
C GLU A 276 4.69 -14.12 -21.56
N VAL A 277 5.64 -14.20 -22.49
CA VAL A 277 6.84 -13.37 -22.49
C VAL A 277 6.51 -12.06 -23.21
N PRO A 278 6.52 -10.91 -22.52
CA PRO A 278 6.36 -9.62 -23.18
C PRO A 278 7.61 -9.24 -23.96
N ASP A 279 7.41 -8.51 -25.06
CA ASP A 279 8.48 -7.90 -25.83
C ASP A 279 8.94 -6.57 -25.23
N LEU A 280 8.04 -5.87 -24.54
CA LEU A 280 8.29 -4.55 -23.96
C LEU A 280 7.31 -4.24 -22.81
N ILE A 281 7.73 -3.31 -21.95
CA ILE A 281 6.89 -2.68 -20.94
C ILE A 281 6.41 -1.33 -21.49
N LEU A 282 5.10 -1.09 -21.46
CA LEU A 282 4.53 0.23 -21.72
C LEU A 282 3.86 0.73 -20.43
N TYR A 283 4.51 1.72 -19.80
CA TYR A 283 4.00 2.39 -18.61
C TYR A 283 3.17 3.61 -19.00
N LEU A 284 1.93 3.64 -18.50
CA LEU A 284 1.02 4.78 -18.63
C LEU A 284 1.08 5.61 -17.35
N GLY A 285 1.66 6.81 -17.46
CA GLY A 285 1.74 7.76 -16.37
C GLY A 285 2.86 8.78 -16.55
N ASP A 286 2.83 9.81 -15.71
CA ASP A 286 3.94 10.75 -15.58
C ASP A 286 5.01 10.21 -14.61
N GLY A 287 6.15 10.90 -14.60
CA GLY A 287 7.31 10.54 -13.79
C GLY A 287 7.96 9.20 -14.15
N ARG A 288 9.12 8.93 -13.55
CA ARG A 288 9.86 7.67 -13.76
C ARG A 288 9.79 6.74 -12.55
N PHE A 289 9.51 7.27 -11.36
CA PHE A 289 9.55 6.52 -10.08
C PHE A 289 8.83 5.16 -10.11
N HIS A 290 7.60 5.10 -10.61
CA HIS A 290 6.84 3.86 -10.69
C HIS A 290 7.33 2.93 -11.80
N LEU A 291 7.72 3.48 -12.95
CA LEU A 291 8.29 2.70 -14.04
C LEU A 291 9.65 2.09 -13.66
N GLU A 292 10.49 2.82 -12.94
CA GLU A 292 11.79 2.33 -12.45
C GLU A 292 11.63 1.06 -11.61
N SER A 293 10.58 0.97 -10.79
CA SER A 293 10.25 -0.26 -10.06
C SER A 293 10.02 -1.45 -10.99
N ALA A 294 9.32 -1.23 -12.11
CA ALA A 294 9.11 -2.25 -13.12
C ALA A 294 10.39 -2.57 -13.91
N MET A 295 11.25 -1.57 -14.18
CA MET A 295 12.55 -1.75 -14.84
C MET A 295 13.53 -2.53 -13.96
N ILE A 296 13.59 -2.24 -12.66
CA ILE A 296 14.43 -2.99 -11.70
C ILE A 296 13.98 -4.46 -11.66
N ALA A 297 12.67 -4.71 -11.63
CA ALA A 297 12.11 -6.06 -11.61
C ALA A 297 12.28 -6.84 -12.94
N ASN A 298 12.52 -6.13 -14.05
CA ASN A 298 12.53 -6.68 -15.41
C ASN A 298 13.63 -6.02 -16.27
N PRO A 299 14.92 -6.20 -15.94
CA PRO A 299 16.03 -5.50 -16.60
C PRO A 299 16.20 -5.81 -18.09
N SER A 300 15.70 -6.96 -18.54
CA SER A 300 15.84 -7.41 -19.93
C SER A 300 14.78 -6.86 -20.87
N LEU A 301 13.72 -6.23 -20.35
CA LEU A 301 12.62 -5.72 -21.17
C LEU A 301 12.86 -4.24 -21.50
N PRO A 302 12.78 -3.83 -22.78
CA PRO A 302 12.76 -2.41 -23.12
C PRO A 302 11.50 -1.77 -22.52
N ALA A 303 11.70 -0.62 -21.89
CA ALA A 303 10.66 0.08 -21.16
C ALA A 303 10.31 1.41 -21.84
N TYR A 304 9.02 1.62 -22.07
CA TYR A 304 8.51 2.84 -22.67
C TYR A 304 7.53 3.51 -21.71
N ARG A 305 7.62 4.84 -21.61
CA ARG A 305 6.70 5.66 -20.84
C ARG A 305 5.85 6.49 -21.77
N TYR A 306 4.54 6.35 -21.67
CA TYR A 306 3.62 7.32 -22.23
C TYR A 306 3.12 8.26 -21.14
N ASP A 307 3.47 9.53 -21.28
CA ASP A 307 3.00 10.61 -20.43
C ASP A 307 1.70 11.20 -21.01
N PRO A 308 0.55 11.02 -20.34
CA PRO A 308 -0.73 11.49 -20.87
C PRO A 308 -0.88 13.02 -20.84
N TYR A 309 -0.08 13.73 -20.04
CA TYR A 309 -0.14 15.19 -19.94
C TYR A 309 0.70 15.82 -21.03
N SER A 310 1.95 15.39 -21.19
CA SER A 310 2.83 15.89 -22.26
C SER A 310 2.61 15.22 -23.61
N ARG A 311 1.82 14.13 -23.66
CA ARG A 311 1.52 13.32 -24.84
C ARG A 311 2.77 12.76 -25.52
N ARG A 312 3.78 12.40 -24.73
CA ARG A 312 5.06 11.89 -25.23
C ARG A 312 5.23 10.43 -24.87
N LEU A 313 5.69 9.65 -25.85
CA LEU A 313 6.24 8.33 -25.66
C LEU A 313 7.77 8.43 -25.60
N THR A 314 8.37 7.99 -24.51
CA THR A 314 9.82 7.97 -24.32
C THR A 314 10.31 6.55 -24.08
N HIS A 315 11.46 6.19 -24.62
CA HIS A 315 12.19 4.99 -24.24
C HIS A 315 13.02 5.29 -22.99
N GLU A 316 12.80 4.55 -21.93
CA GLU A 316 13.36 4.79 -20.60
C GLU A 316 14.36 3.67 -20.28
N THR A 317 15.53 4.04 -19.77
CA THR A 317 16.57 3.11 -19.33
C THR A 317 16.78 3.22 -17.83
N TYR A 318 17.38 2.20 -17.23
CA TYR A 318 17.75 2.20 -15.82
C TYR A 318 19.20 1.72 -15.67
N GLU A 319 19.97 2.34 -14.78
CA GLU A 319 21.35 1.97 -14.53
C GLU A 319 21.42 0.84 -13.49
N HIS A 320 21.15 -0.39 -13.95
CA HIS A 320 21.15 -1.55 -13.06
C HIS A 320 22.51 -1.83 -12.42
N ASP A 321 23.61 -1.64 -13.15
CA ASP A 321 24.97 -1.83 -12.61
C ASP A 321 25.23 -0.87 -11.44
N SER A 322 24.87 0.41 -11.61
CA SER A 322 24.95 1.43 -10.56
C SER A 322 24.10 1.03 -9.33
N LEU A 323 22.88 0.52 -9.54
CA LEU A 323 22.05 -0.01 -8.45
C LEU A 323 22.77 -1.15 -7.71
N TYR A 324 23.21 -2.18 -8.44
CA TYR A 324 23.83 -3.36 -7.84
C TYR A 324 25.11 -3.01 -7.09
N ASP A 325 25.97 -2.15 -7.65
CA ASP A 325 27.21 -1.72 -7.02
C ASP A 325 26.96 -0.91 -5.73
N LEU A 326 26.02 0.04 -5.77
CA LEU A 326 25.64 0.82 -4.59
C LEU A 326 25.07 -0.09 -3.49
N ARG A 327 24.17 -1.00 -3.84
CA ARG A 327 23.55 -1.90 -2.85
C ARG A 327 24.52 -2.93 -2.30
N ARG A 328 25.36 -3.52 -3.16
CA ARG A 328 26.45 -4.42 -2.73
C ARG A 328 27.39 -3.72 -1.75
N THR A 329 27.85 -2.52 -2.10
CA THR A 329 28.76 -1.74 -1.26
C THR A 329 28.14 -1.44 0.10
N ALA A 330 26.87 -1.04 0.15
CA ALA A 330 26.17 -0.77 1.40
C ALA A 330 26.06 -2.02 2.29
N ILE A 331 25.68 -3.17 1.73
CA ILE A 331 25.56 -4.45 2.45
C ILE A 331 26.93 -4.88 2.99
N LEU A 332 27.98 -4.90 2.15
CA LEU A 332 29.32 -5.33 2.55
C LEU A 332 29.95 -4.38 3.58
N THR A 333 29.63 -3.09 3.52
CA THR A 333 30.06 -2.12 4.55
C THR A 333 29.34 -2.38 5.87
N ALA A 334 28.02 -2.60 5.84
CA ALA A 334 27.22 -2.85 7.03
C ALA A 334 27.61 -4.15 7.76
N ARG A 335 28.06 -5.19 7.03
CA ARG A 335 28.60 -6.43 7.63
C ARG A 335 29.74 -6.21 8.63
N LYS A 336 30.47 -5.10 8.52
CA LYS A 336 31.59 -4.75 9.40
C LYS A 336 31.16 -3.94 10.62
N ALA A 337 29.91 -3.48 10.67
CA ALA A 337 29.41 -2.59 11.70
C ALA A 337 29.14 -3.33 13.02
N ARG A 338 29.55 -2.70 14.13
CA ARG A 338 29.38 -3.21 15.51
C ARG A 338 28.21 -2.55 16.25
N THR A 339 27.78 -1.38 15.77
CA THR A 339 26.63 -0.64 16.30
C THR A 339 25.67 -0.32 15.16
N TRP A 340 24.45 -0.83 15.26
CA TRP A 340 23.39 -0.64 14.28
C TRP A 340 22.30 0.28 14.81
N GLY A 341 21.73 1.08 13.92
CA GLY A 341 20.52 1.85 14.19
C GLY A 341 19.34 1.26 13.43
N ILE A 342 18.24 0.98 14.12
CA ILE A 342 17.00 0.49 13.52
C ILE A 342 15.99 1.63 13.50
N ILE A 343 15.61 2.06 12.30
CA ILE A 343 14.65 3.13 12.10
C ILE A 343 13.26 2.52 11.88
N LEU A 344 12.31 2.79 12.77
CA LEU A 344 10.90 2.47 12.56
C LEU A 344 10.20 3.69 11.94
N GLY A 345 9.66 3.52 10.73
CA GLY A 345 8.91 4.58 10.04
C GLY A 345 7.55 4.84 10.69
N SER A 346 7.30 6.07 11.14
CA SER A 346 6.02 6.48 11.73
C SER A 346 5.07 7.16 10.75
N LEU A 347 5.49 7.41 9.49
CA LEU A 347 4.60 7.98 8.48
C LEU A 347 3.56 6.95 8.03
N GLY A 348 2.31 7.19 8.41
CA GLY A 348 1.18 6.29 8.20
C GLY A 348 1.48 4.88 8.70
N ARG A 349 1.55 3.93 7.77
CA ARG A 349 1.77 2.50 8.05
C ARG A 349 2.98 1.91 7.33
N GLN A 350 3.94 2.75 6.95
CA GLN A 350 5.21 2.27 6.36
C GLN A 350 5.95 1.34 7.32
N GLY A 351 6.04 1.72 8.61
CA GLY A 351 6.65 0.92 9.65
C GLY A 351 5.93 -0.40 9.93
N ASN A 352 6.71 -1.39 10.37
CA ASN A 352 6.23 -2.69 10.78
C ASN A 352 6.96 -3.13 12.07
N PRO A 353 6.28 -3.08 13.23
CA PRO A 353 6.89 -3.49 14.51
C PRO A 353 7.36 -4.95 14.54
N HIS A 354 6.75 -5.86 13.78
CA HIS A 354 7.22 -7.24 13.71
C HIS A 354 8.56 -7.36 12.96
N THR A 355 8.77 -6.55 11.92
CA THR A 355 10.06 -6.45 11.24
C THR A 355 11.12 -5.86 12.16
N LEU A 356 10.74 -4.90 13.01
CA LEU A 356 11.63 -4.34 14.05
C LEU A 356 12.10 -5.46 14.98
N THR A 357 11.16 -6.19 15.60
CA THR A 357 11.47 -7.31 16.49
C THR A 357 12.31 -8.39 15.81
N LEU A 358 12.03 -8.73 14.54
CA LEU A 358 12.81 -9.71 13.80
C LEU A 358 14.30 -9.30 13.69
N ILE A 359 14.56 -8.02 13.39
CA ILE A 359 15.92 -7.51 13.22
C ILE A 359 16.61 -7.34 14.59
N GLU A 360 15.90 -6.85 15.60
CA GLU A 360 16.41 -6.77 16.98
C GLU A 360 16.90 -8.12 17.47
N ASN A 361 16.06 -9.16 17.36
CA ASN A 361 16.39 -10.53 17.76
C ASN A 361 17.65 -11.04 17.06
N GLU A 362 17.80 -10.74 15.76
CA GLU A 362 18.96 -11.21 15.00
C GLU A 362 20.25 -10.47 15.38
N LEU A 363 20.18 -9.15 15.60
CA LEU A 363 21.33 -8.37 16.06
C LEU A 363 21.76 -8.81 17.47
N GLU A 364 20.81 -9.05 18.37
CA GLU A 364 21.06 -9.58 19.71
C GLU A 364 21.73 -10.96 19.66
N ARG A 365 21.24 -11.87 18.80
CA ARG A 365 21.81 -13.20 18.60
C ARG A 365 23.28 -13.17 18.17
N GLN A 366 23.67 -12.15 17.40
CA GLN A 366 25.05 -11.95 16.96
C GLN A 366 25.89 -11.09 17.92
N GLY A 367 25.31 -10.65 19.05
CA GLY A 367 25.98 -9.78 20.01
C GLY A 367 26.27 -8.37 19.48
N ILE A 368 25.51 -7.92 18.48
CA ILE A 368 25.66 -6.61 17.84
C ILE A 368 24.79 -5.60 18.59
N LYS A 369 25.35 -4.45 18.96
CA LYS A 369 24.61 -3.40 19.66
C LYS A 369 23.61 -2.75 18.70
N CYS A 370 22.38 -2.54 19.15
CA CYS A 370 21.37 -1.83 18.37
C CYS A 370 20.71 -0.68 19.15
N ILE A 371 20.29 0.36 18.42
CA ILE A 371 19.52 1.49 18.94
C ILE A 371 18.28 1.68 18.06
N ASN A 372 17.13 1.90 18.68
CA ASN A 372 15.88 2.14 17.96
C ASN A 372 15.61 3.64 17.80
N LEU A 373 15.19 4.03 16.60
CA LEU A 373 14.84 5.39 16.25
C LEU A 373 13.47 5.43 15.57
N LEU A 374 12.57 6.28 16.05
CA LEU A 374 11.27 6.51 15.42
C LEU A 374 11.34 7.78 14.56
N MET A 375 10.95 7.69 13.28
CA MET A 375 10.97 8.83 12.36
C MET A 375 9.80 8.79 11.38
N SER A 376 9.14 9.93 11.16
CA SER A 376 8.15 10.08 10.08
C SER A 376 8.86 10.14 8.73
N GLU A 377 9.82 11.06 8.61
CA GLU A 377 10.65 11.24 7.43
C GLU A 377 12.12 11.02 7.78
N ILE A 378 12.85 10.37 6.89
CA ILE A 378 14.24 9.96 7.10
C ILE A 378 15.16 10.85 6.27
N PHE A 379 15.95 11.68 6.95
CA PHE A 379 16.83 12.66 6.31
C PHE A 379 18.32 12.38 6.62
N PRO A 380 19.23 12.51 5.63
CA PRO A 380 20.66 12.30 5.84
C PRO A 380 21.25 13.13 6.98
N GLY A 381 20.93 14.43 7.03
CA GLY A 381 21.45 15.33 8.06
C GLY A 381 21.06 14.92 9.48
N LYS A 382 19.87 14.35 9.67
CA LYS A 382 19.41 13.88 10.98
C LYS A 382 20.16 12.63 11.43
N LEU A 383 20.39 11.67 10.52
CA LEU A 383 21.18 10.48 10.83
C LEU A 383 22.66 10.78 11.03
N ALA A 384 23.21 11.79 10.34
CA ALA A 384 24.59 12.22 10.48
C ALA A 384 24.96 12.72 11.88
N MET A 385 23.97 13.12 12.70
CA MET A 385 24.18 13.58 14.07
C MET A 385 24.48 12.44 15.06
N MET A 386 24.24 11.18 14.68
CA MET A 386 24.42 9.99 15.53
C MET A 386 25.64 9.19 15.08
N LEU A 387 26.82 9.76 15.29
CA LEU A 387 28.10 9.26 14.73
C LEU A 387 28.51 7.86 15.22
N ASP A 388 28.03 7.45 16.39
CA ASP A 388 28.28 6.14 16.99
C ASP A 388 27.57 4.99 16.26
N VAL A 389 26.58 5.30 15.42
CA VAL A 389 25.89 4.32 14.58
C VAL A 389 26.70 4.11 13.30
N GLU A 390 27.09 2.86 13.06
CA GLU A 390 27.95 2.48 11.93
C GLU A 390 27.16 1.97 10.72
N ALA A 391 25.94 1.47 10.93
CA ALA A 391 25.01 1.07 9.88
C ALA A 391 23.56 1.33 10.29
N TRP A 392 22.72 1.69 9.32
CA TRP A 392 21.29 1.91 9.52
C TRP A 392 20.48 0.89 8.75
N VAL A 393 19.41 0.41 9.37
CA VAL A 393 18.32 -0.28 8.68
C VAL A 393 17.05 0.52 8.84
N GLN A 394 16.40 0.84 7.73
CA GLN A 394 15.12 1.56 7.74
C GLN A 394 13.95 0.63 7.46
N ILE A 395 12.99 0.61 8.38
CA ILE A 395 11.71 -0.08 8.28
C ILE A 395 10.68 0.98 7.93
N ALA A 396 10.78 1.51 6.71
CA ALA A 396 9.89 2.50 6.13
C ALA A 396 9.73 2.25 4.62
N CYS A 397 9.86 3.28 3.77
CA CYS A 397 9.82 3.13 2.32
C CYS A 397 11.11 2.49 1.77
N PRO A 398 11.06 1.34 1.07
CA PRO A 398 12.25 0.70 0.50
C PRO A 398 13.06 1.59 -0.46
N ARG A 399 12.39 2.52 -1.14
CA ARG A 399 13.02 3.42 -2.10
C ARG A 399 13.99 4.42 -1.47
N LEU A 400 13.90 4.66 -0.16
CA LEU A 400 14.90 5.47 0.57
C LEU A 400 16.29 4.85 0.51
N SER A 401 16.39 3.53 0.66
CA SER A 401 17.67 2.82 0.56
C SER A 401 18.13 2.67 -0.89
N ILE A 402 17.18 2.37 -1.79
CA ILE A 402 17.46 2.11 -3.21
C ILE A 402 17.93 3.38 -3.93
N ASP A 403 17.16 4.46 -3.82
CA ASP A 403 17.42 5.69 -4.58
C ASP A 403 18.33 6.66 -3.84
N TRP A 404 18.20 6.75 -2.51
CA TRP A 404 18.83 7.81 -1.72
C TRP A 404 19.90 7.30 -0.76
N GLY A 405 20.14 5.99 -0.73
CA GLY A 405 21.07 5.38 0.22
C GLY A 405 22.50 5.95 0.15
N TYR A 406 22.93 6.41 -1.03
CA TYR A 406 24.25 7.04 -1.22
C TYR A 406 24.38 8.40 -0.55
N ALA A 407 23.27 9.09 -0.28
CA ALA A 407 23.28 10.42 0.34
C ALA A 407 23.54 10.37 1.85
N PHE A 408 23.49 9.18 2.45
CA PHE A 408 23.71 8.98 3.88
C PHE A 408 25.20 8.72 4.16
N PRO A 409 25.75 9.28 5.25
CA PRO A 409 27.17 9.11 5.59
C PRO A 409 27.53 7.68 6.05
N ARG A 410 26.51 6.89 6.40
CA ARG A 410 26.59 5.49 6.83
C ARG A 410 25.62 4.66 5.97
N PRO A 411 25.90 3.38 5.72
CA PRO A 411 25.04 2.54 4.89
C PRO A 411 23.61 2.53 5.43
N LEU A 412 22.66 2.90 4.58
CA LEU A 412 21.23 2.81 4.84
C LEU A 412 20.64 1.60 4.08
N LEU A 413 20.24 0.58 4.82
CA LEU A 413 19.73 -0.67 4.28
C LEU A 413 18.20 -0.75 4.39
N SER A 414 17.57 -1.41 3.42
CA SER A 414 16.20 -1.90 3.61
C SER A 414 16.19 -3.10 4.57
N PRO A 415 15.02 -3.54 5.10
CA PRO A 415 14.97 -4.71 5.96
C PRO A 415 15.43 -5.99 5.26
N TYR A 416 15.16 -6.10 3.95
CA TYR A 416 15.67 -7.19 3.11
C TYR A 416 17.21 -7.21 3.11
N GLU A 417 17.83 -6.07 2.81
CA GLU A 417 19.28 -5.93 2.73
C GLU A 417 19.95 -6.14 4.10
N ALA A 418 19.31 -5.72 5.19
CA ALA A 418 19.82 -5.96 6.54
C ALA A 418 19.84 -7.46 6.87
N LEU A 419 18.78 -8.20 6.54
CA LEU A 419 18.76 -9.65 6.73
C LEU A 419 19.77 -10.39 5.83
N VAL A 420 20.10 -9.83 4.66
CA VAL A 420 21.19 -10.32 3.80
C VAL A 420 22.56 -10.03 4.43
N ALA A 421 22.76 -8.82 4.96
CA ALA A 421 23.99 -8.45 5.64
C ALA A 421 24.24 -9.33 6.87
N LEU A 422 23.18 -9.65 7.63
CA LEU A 422 23.23 -10.50 8.81
C LEU A 422 23.29 -12.00 8.49
N GLY A 423 23.25 -12.39 7.21
CA GLY A 423 23.35 -13.81 6.79
C GLY A 423 22.08 -14.64 7.03
N VAL A 424 20.94 -14.00 7.29
CA VAL A 424 19.64 -14.66 7.48
C VAL A 424 18.95 -14.97 6.15
N ARG A 425 19.22 -14.15 5.12
CA ARG A 425 18.57 -14.27 3.82
C ARG A 425 19.59 -14.25 2.69
N ASP A 426 19.35 -15.08 1.68
CA ASP A 426 20.16 -15.09 0.48
C ASP A 426 19.87 -13.88 -0.42
N ALA A 427 20.91 -13.40 -1.11
CA ALA A 427 20.82 -12.42 -2.18
C ALA A 427 21.57 -12.95 -3.40
N PRO A 428 20.92 -13.71 -4.30
CA PRO A 428 21.64 -14.27 -5.44
C PRO A 428 22.10 -13.22 -6.47
N TRP A 429 21.57 -12.00 -6.40
CA TRP A 429 22.06 -10.84 -7.17
C TRP A 429 23.34 -10.22 -6.58
N LEU A 430 23.67 -10.54 -5.32
CA LEU A 430 24.88 -10.07 -4.65
C LEU A 430 26.06 -10.94 -5.10
N GLU A 431 26.72 -10.55 -6.19
CA GLU A 431 27.95 -11.22 -6.63
C GLU A 431 29.10 -10.92 -5.64
N GLU A 432 29.64 -11.95 -4.99
CA GLU A 432 30.78 -11.86 -4.07
C GLU A 432 32.05 -12.46 -4.68
N GLU A 433 33.21 -11.83 -4.42
CA GLU A 433 34.51 -12.37 -4.85
C GLU A 433 34.77 -13.75 -4.20
N GLY A 434 34.88 -14.80 -5.02
CA GLY A 434 35.17 -16.17 -4.59
C GLY A 434 34.00 -17.16 -4.69
N MET A 435 32.78 -16.71 -4.99
CA MET A 435 31.70 -17.63 -5.38
C MET A 435 31.94 -18.12 -6.82
N GLN A 436 32.20 -19.43 -6.97
CA GLN A 436 32.20 -20.06 -8.29
C GLN A 436 30.88 -19.75 -9.00
N LYS A 437 30.98 -19.23 -10.22
CA LYS A 437 29.85 -19.08 -11.15
C LYS A 437 29.25 -20.47 -11.42
N GLN A 438 28.36 -20.96 -10.54
CA GLN A 438 27.47 -22.06 -10.89
C GLN A 438 26.41 -21.48 -11.83
N VAL A 439 26.79 -21.37 -13.10
CA VAL A 439 25.94 -21.00 -14.23
C VAL A 439 25.08 -22.20 -14.61
N GLU A 440 24.26 -22.71 -13.69
CA GLU A 440 23.28 -23.74 -14.05
C GLU A 440 21.92 -23.37 -13.41
N ASN A 441 21.05 -22.81 -14.27
CA ASN A 441 19.60 -22.61 -14.09
C ASN A 441 19.07 -21.53 -13.11
N LYS A 442 19.46 -20.26 -13.22
CA LYS A 442 18.96 -19.18 -12.31
C LYS A 442 18.72 -17.78 -12.91
N GLU A 443 18.17 -17.63 -14.11
CA GLU A 443 17.94 -16.29 -14.72
C GLU A 443 16.95 -15.37 -13.97
N ARG A 444 15.98 -15.92 -13.20
CA ARG A 444 15.04 -15.11 -12.38
C ARG A 444 15.54 -14.83 -10.96
N ARG A 445 16.47 -15.63 -10.42
CA ARG A 445 16.87 -15.54 -9.00
C ARG A 445 17.93 -14.47 -8.73
N ASN A 446 18.60 -13.97 -9.77
CA ASN A 446 19.70 -13.00 -9.64
C ASN A 446 19.27 -11.54 -9.82
N LEU A 447 17.99 -11.22 -9.61
CA LEU A 447 17.48 -9.85 -9.72
C LEU A 447 17.27 -9.21 -8.35
N TYR A 448 17.49 -7.90 -8.27
CA TYR A 448 17.11 -7.14 -7.07
C TYR A 448 15.58 -7.20 -6.89
N PRO A 449 15.07 -7.54 -5.70
CA PRO A 449 13.64 -7.74 -5.52
C PRO A 449 12.88 -6.41 -5.50
N MET A 450 11.72 -6.39 -6.17
CA MET A 450 10.75 -5.29 -6.12
C MET A 450 9.36 -5.81 -5.78
N ASP A 451 9.26 -6.75 -4.86
CA ASP A 451 8.01 -7.35 -4.39
C ASP A 451 7.72 -7.00 -2.91
N PHE A 452 8.24 -5.86 -2.43
CA PHE A 452 8.22 -5.50 -1.00
C PHE A 452 6.82 -5.56 -0.37
N TYR A 453 5.80 -4.99 -1.01
CA TYR A 453 4.42 -5.03 -0.50
C TYR A 453 3.55 -6.05 -1.24
N ALA A 454 4.16 -7.04 -1.91
CA ALA A 454 3.42 -8.19 -2.38
C ALA A 454 2.83 -8.97 -1.19
N LYS A 455 1.83 -9.82 -1.45
CA LYS A 455 1.13 -10.61 -0.42
C LYS A 455 2.09 -11.36 0.53
N GLU A 456 3.15 -11.94 -0.03
CA GLU A 456 4.20 -12.66 0.72
C GLU A 456 5.53 -11.90 0.73
N GLY A 457 5.49 -10.60 0.42
CA GLY A 457 6.63 -9.74 0.13
C GLY A 457 7.59 -9.47 1.29
N LEU A 458 8.61 -8.68 0.98
CA LEU A 458 9.76 -8.44 1.85
C LEU A 458 9.59 -7.26 2.82
N GLY A 459 8.63 -6.38 2.56
CA GLY A 459 8.45 -5.11 3.28
C GLY A 459 7.67 -5.23 4.59
N ARG A 460 6.99 -6.35 4.84
CA ARG A 460 6.21 -6.55 6.08
C ARG A 460 6.40 -7.96 6.63
N THR A 461 6.81 -8.05 7.89
CA THR A 461 6.85 -9.30 8.64
C THR A 461 5.53 -9.51 9.38
N THR A 462 5.11 -10.77 9.51
CA THR A 462 3.95 -11.16 10.33
C THR A 462 4.41 -11.75 11.66
N ILE A 463 3.52 -11.76 12.66
CA ILE A 463 3.85 -12.30 13.98
C ILE A 463 4.23 -13.79 13.90
N GLU A 464 3.60 -14.56 13.02
CA GLU A 464 3.91 -15.98 12.82
C GLU A 464 5.32 -16.17 12.27
N ARG A 465 5.79 -15.27 11.39
CA ARG A 465 7.17 -15.30 10.87
C ARG A 465 8.19 -14.97 11.95
N VAL A 466 7.88 -14.03 12.85
CA VAL A 466 8.74 -13.74 14.02
C VAL A 466 8.82 -14.97 14.93
N GLN A 467 7.68 -15.56 15.28
CA GLN A 467 7.63 -16.76 16.13
C GLN A 467 8.34 -17.95 15.48
N ALA A 468 8.20 -18.16 14.18
CA ALA A 468 8.90 -19.23 13.47
C ALA A 468 10.43 -19.03 13.51
N ALA A 469 10.89 -17.79 13.39
CA ALA A 469 12.32 -17.47 13.53
C ALA A 469 12.82 -17.74 14.96
N GLU A 470 12.01 -17.48 15.98
CA GLU A 470 12.34 -17.80 17.39
C GLU A 470 12.29 -19.31 17.71
N VAL A 471 11.41 -20.09 17.06
CA VAL A 471 11.29 -21.55 17.31
C VAL A 471 12.43 -22.34 16.66
N GLY A 472 12.96 -21.88 15.51
CA GLY A 472 14.17 -22.45 14.92
C GLY A 472 15.43 -22.33 15.79
N VAL A 473 15.36 -21.59 16.89
CA VAL A 473 16.45 -21.32 17.85
C VAL A 473 16.47 -22.31 19.02
N LYS A 474 15.42 -23.14 19.21
CA LYS A 474 15.35 -24.13 20.32
C LYS A 474 15.74 -25.57 19.91
N GLY A 475 16.52 -25.73 18.83
CA GLY A 475 16.99 -27.02 18.32
C GLY A 475 18.42 -27.33 18.71
#